data_AF-A0A0G4IFA8-F1
#
_entry.id   AF-A0A0G4IFA8-F1
#
_cell.length_a   1.000
_cell.length_b   1.000
_cell.length_c   1.000
_cell.angle_alpha   90.00
_cell.angle_beta   90.00
_cell.angle_gamma   90.00
#
_symmetry.space_group_name_H-M   'P 1'
#
loop_
_entity.id
_entity.type
_entity.pdbx_description
1 polymer ?
#
loop_
_entity_poly.entity_id
_entity_poly.type
_entity_poly.pdbx_seq_one_letter_code
_entity_poly.pdbx_strand_id
1 'polypeptide(L)'
;MAILRQITFVLLGLVATASALSLNAGTAPAGFVVADDTAARRPLALLQKTQQRDAGKIEDVQHKITELERQIDTANEGIQETEKEIDTLRKQKKNYGLEYKQIAEQKEGFERDLAAKRTQKQKQEARLTELQKKGIYRDGEYEEKNNLERTVIPGIRGEIEKLEQSKASATQKMPDLRRRQADIDTQIQAKQTLINQKTETRNSLMGKLGDRREELRKLQQQ
;
A
#
# COMPACT_ATOMS: atom_id res chain seq x y z
N MET A 1 -4.65 -14.27 6.24
CA MET A 1 -4.15 -15.65 6.17
C MET A 1 -2.74 -15.66 6.75
N ALA A 2 -2.53 -16.39 7.84
CA ALA A 2 -1.25 -16.51 8.52
C ALA A 2 -0.39 -17.56 7.81
N ILE A 3 0.81 -17.18 7.35
CA ILE A 3 1.79 -18.13 6.83
C ILE A 3 2.93 -18.24 7.84
N LEU A 4 3.03 -19.46 8.35
CA LEU A 4 4.00 -20.10 9.22
C LEU A 4 5.44 -19.58 9.04
N ARG A 5 6.05 -19.14 10.15
CA ARG A 5 7.49 -18.96 10.32
C ARG A 5 8.19 -20.31 10.30
N GLN A 6 9.17 -20.50 9.41
CA GLN A 6 10.26 -21.46 9.62
C GLN A 6 11.57 -20.68 9.73
N ILE A 7 12.07 -20.55 10.95
CA ILE A 7 13.42 -20.09 11.24
C ILE A 7 14.27 -21.36 11.33
N THR A 8 15.03 -21.62 10.27
CA THR A 8 15.99 -22.74 10.23
C THR A 8 17.25 -22.30 10.97
N PHE A 9 17.38 -22.68 12.23
CA PHE A 9 18.66 -22.63 12.95
C PHE A 9 19.56 -23.75 12.44
N VAL A 10 20.59 -23.40 11.67
CA VAL A 10 21.74 -24.29 11.43
C VAL A 10 22.77 -23.97 12.51
N LEU A 11 22.71 -24.71 13.61
CA LEU A 11 23.75 -24.79 14.64
C LEU A 11 24.78 -25.82 14.17
N LEU A 12 26.00 -25.38 13.83
CA LEU A 12 27.10 -26.28 13.51
C LEU A 12 28.41 -25.85 14.21
N GLY A 13 28.90 -26.76 15.05
CA GLY A 13 30.28 -26.87 15.53
C GLY A 13 30.68 -25.92 16.66
N LEU A 14 31.42 -26.31 17.70
CA LEU A 14 32.05 -27.56 18.08
C LEU A 14 32.39 -27.37 19.57
N VAL A 15 31.75 -28.10 20.49
CA VAL A 15 32.13 -28.07 21.91
C VAL A 15 33.38 -28.93 22.05
N ALA A 16 34.54 -28.30 22.20
CA ALA A 16 35.76 -28.99 22.57
C ALA A 16 35.62 -29.51 24.01
N THR A 17 35.42 -30.82 24.14
CA THR A 17 35.55 -31.56 25.40
C THR A 17 36.99 -31.48 25.88
N ALA A 18 37.24 -30.71 26.93
CA ALA A 18 38.50 -30.79 27.67
C ALA A 18 38.43 -32.04 28.57
N SER A 19 39.05 -33.13 28.12
CA SER A 19 39.26 -34.34 28.92
C SER A 19 40.20 -34.01 30.09
N ALA A 20 39.69 -34.08 31.31
CA ALA A 20 40.51 -34.06 32.52
C ALA A 20 41.27 -35.40 32.61
N LEU A 21 42.59 -35.38 32.34
CA LEU A 21 43.47 -36.46 32.74
C LEU A 21 43.60 -36.45 34.27
N SER A 22 43.00 -37.45 34.93
CA SER A 22 43.33 -37.79 36.31
C SER A 22 44.72 -38.40 36.36
N LEU A 23 45.71 -37.63 36.82
CA LEU A 23 47.05 -38.13 37.11
C LEU A 23 47.10 -38.66 38.55
N ASN A 24 47.51 -39.92 38.61
CA ASN A 24 47.65 -40.80 39.75
C ASN A 24 48.55 -40.17 40.84
N ALA A 25 48.09 -40.20 42.10
CA ALA A 25 48.86 -39.75 43.24
C ALA A 25 49.96 -40.79 43.57
N GLY A 26 51.22 -40.43 43.31
CA GLY A 26 52.39 -41.21 43.68
C GLY A 26 53.45 -40.31 44.31
N THR A 27 53.51 -40.36 45.64
CA THR A 27 54.66 -40.11 46.53
C THR A 27 55.83 -39.24 46.04
N ALA A 28 56.06 -38.13 46.75
CA ALA A 28 57.24 -37.26 46.67
C ALA A 28 58.57 -38.00 46.93
N PRO A 29 59.70 -37.38 46.52
CA PRO A 29 60.58 -36.90 47.58
C PRO A 29 61.09 -35.47 47.37
N ALA A 30 61.55 -34.94 48.50
CA ALA A 30 61.98 -33.58 48.75
C ALA A 30 63.12 -33.09 47.85
N GLY A 31 63.12 -31.77 47.61
CA GLY A 31 64.25 -31.03 47.09
C GLY A 31 64.03 -30.46 45.70
N PHE A 32 63.22 -29.40 45.58
CA PHE A 32 63.36 -28.49 44.45
C PHE A 32 62.93 -27.07 44.83
N VAL A 33 63.72 -26.13 44.35
CA VAL A 33 63.64 -24.68 44.56
C VAL A 33 62.21 -24.18 44.29
N VAL A 34 61.67 -23.35 45.19
CA VAL A 34 60.47 -22.54 44.91
C VAL A 34 60.86 -21.55 43.82
N ALA A 35 60.73 -21.97 42.56
CA ALA A 35 60.65 -21.06 41.44
C ALA A 35 59.32 -20.32 41.58
N ASP A 36 59.42 -19.00 41.62
CA ASP A 36 58.33 -18.05 41.75
C ASP A 36 57.17 -18.37 40.75
N ASP A 37 56.08 -18.94 41.28
CA ASP A 37 54.86 -19.37 40.55
C ASP A 37 54.08 -18.17 39.97
N THR A 38 54.59 -16.95 40.10
CA THR A 38 54.03 -15.74 39.46
C THR A 38 54.31 -15.67 37.96
N ALA A 39 55.37 -16.31 37.46
CA ALA A 39 55.73 -16.27 36.03
C ALA A 39 54.78 -17.10 35.14
N ALA A 40 54.22 -18.19 35.66
CA ALA A 40 53.27 -19.06 34.93
C ALA A 40 51.81 -18.58 35.03
N ARG A 41 51.44 -17.86 36.10
CA ARG A 41 50.06 -17.33 36.29
C ARG A 41 49.78 -16.07 35.47
N ARG A 42 50.79 -15.23 35.21
CA ARG A 42 50.66 -14.02 34.38
C ARG A 42 50.20 -14.30 32.94
N PRO A 43 50.78 -15.25 32.19
CA PRO A 43 50.31 -15.56 30.84
C PRO A 43 48.90 -16.16 30.83
N LEU A 44 48.52 -16.96 31.84
CA LEU A 44 47.19 -17.56 31.93
C LEU A 44 46.10 -16.51 32.22
N ALA A 45 46.35 -15.58 33.14
CA ALA A 45 45.43 -14.48 33.43
C ALA A 45 45.29 -13.50 32.26
N LEU A 46 46.37 -13.26 31.50
CA LEU A 46 46.32 -12.48 30.27
C LEU A 46 45.51 -13.19 29.17
N LEU A 47 45.67 -14.52 29.04
CA LEU A 47 44.91 -15.31 28.08
C LEU A 47 43.40 -15.30 28.40
N GLN A 48 43.04 -15.48 29.67
CA GLN A 48 41.66 -15.40 30.14
C GLN A 48 41.04 -14.01 29.92
N LYS A 49 41.80 -12.94 30.18
CA LYS A 49 41.33 -11.56 29.96
C LYS A 49 41.14 -11.25 28.47
N THR A 50 41.97 -11.81 27.60
CA THR A 50 41.80 -11.70 26.14
C THR A 50 40.58 -12.49 25.67
N GLN A 51 40.41 -13.74 26.12
CA GLN A 51 39.24 -14.56 25.82
C GLN A 51 37.92 -13.92 26.27
N GLN A 52 37.88 -13.36 27.48
CA GLN A 52 36.69 -12.65 27.98
C GLN A 52 36.39 -11.38 27.16
N ARG A 53 37.43 -10.65 26.74
CA ARG A 53 37.27 -9.46 25.89
C ARG A 53 36.71 -9.83 24.52
N ASP A 54 37.22 -10.90 23.91
CA ASP A 54 36.80 -11.31 22.58
C ASP A 54 35.40 -11.94 22.61
N ALA A 55 35.05 -12.68 23.67
CA ALA A 55 33.68 -13.11 23.94
C ALA A 55 32.70 -11.92 24.04
N GLY A 56 33.06 -10.87 24.78
CA GLY A 56 32.21 -9.67 24.90
C GLY A 56 32.03 -8.91 23.58
N LYS A 57 33.06 -8.86 22.72
CA LYS A 57 32.94 -8.27 21.37
C LYS A 57 32.04 -9.10 20.46
N ILE A 58 32.17 -10.43 20.53
CA ILE A 58 31.32 -11.36 19.76
C ILE A 58 29.85 -11.14 20.13
N GLU A 59 29.53 -11.04 21.42
CA GLU A 59 28.17 -10.79 21.91
C GLU A 59 27.61 -9.45 21.43
N ASP A 60 28.38 -8.36 21.53
CA ASP A 60 27.97 -7.03 21.03
C ASP A 60 27.69 -7.04 19.51
N VAL A 61 28.55 -7.69 18.72
CA VAL A 61 28.33 -7.82 17.27
C VAL A 61 27.09 -8.66 16.96
N GLN A 62 26.86 -9.75 17.70
CA GLN A 62 25.64 -10.57 17.55
C GLN A 62 24.36 -9.79 17.87
N HIS A 63 24.38 -8.96 18.92
CA HIS A 63 23.25 -8.06 19.22
C HIS A 63 23.00 -7.05 18.09
N LYS A 64 24.04 -6.44 17.54
CA LYS A 64 23.92 -5.52 16.40
C LYS A 64 23.38 -6.20 15.15
N ILE A 65 23.81 -7.44 14.87
CA ILE A 65 23.28 -8.25 13.77
C ILE A 65 21.77 -8.47 13.96
N THR A 66 21.36 -8.92 15.15
CA THR A 66 19.96 -9.19 15.46
C THR A 66 19.09 -7.93 15.30
N GLU A 67 19.58 -6.78 15.76
CA GLU A 67 18.84 -5.52 15.62
C GLU A 67 18.76 -5.06 14.16
N LEU A 68 19.82 -5.21 13.37
CA LEU A 68 19.79 -4.91 11.94
C LEU A 68 18.81 -5.81 11.18
N GLU A 69 18.76 -7.11 11.50
CA GLU A 69 17.77 -8.04 10.95
C GLU A 69 16.35 -7.59 11.25
N ARG A 70 16.07 -7.22 12.50
CA ARG A 70 14.76 -6.70 12.92
C ARG A 70 14.37 -5.42 12.17
N GLN A 71 15.33 -4.51 11.97
CA GLN A 71 15.09 -3.26 11.22
C GLN A 71 14.83 -3.53 9.74
N ILE A 72 15.53 -4.50 9.14
CA ILE A 72 15.31 -4.93 7.75
C ILE A 72 13.91 -5.52 7.60
N ASP A 73 13.47 -6.37 8.53
CA ASP A 73 12.12 -6.94 8.53
C ASP A 73 11.06 -5.85 8.62
N THR A 74 11.23 -4.89 9.53
CA THR A 74 10.34 -3.73 9.67
C THR A 74 10.26 -2.91 8.37
N ALA A 75 11.41 -2.71 7.69
CA ALA A 75 11.45 -2.00 6.42
C ALA A 75 10.72 -2.78 5.31
N ASN A 76 10.90 -4.11 5.25
CA ASN A 76 10.21 -4.99 4.31
C ASN A 76 8.69 -4.97 4.52
N GLU A 77 8.23 -5.08 5.76
CA GLU A 77 6.80 -4.99 6.10
C GLU A 77 6.23 -3.64 5.67
N GLY A 78 6.92 -2.54 5.97
CA GLY A 78 6.50 -1.20 5.57
C GLY A 78 6.44 -1.00 4.04
N ILE A 79 7.32 -1.64 3.27
CA ILE A 79 7.25 -1.65 1.80
C ILE A 79 6.00 -2.38 1.34
N GLN A 80 5.79 -3.61 1.82
CA GLN A 80 4.63 -4.44 1.44
C GLN A 80 3.30 -3.79 1.77
N GLU A 81 3.20 -3.12 2.92
CA GLU A 81 1.99 -2.38 3.30
C GLU A 81 1.74 -1.21 2.34
N THR A 82 2.78 -0.42 2.04
CA THR A 82 2.66 0.69 1.10
C THR A 82 2.27 0.22 -0.31
N GLU A 83 2.78 -0.93 -0.76
CA GLU A 83 2.39 -1.55 -2.03
C GLU A 83 0.90 -1.94 -2.06
N LYS A 84 0.38 -2.53 -0.97
CA LYS A 84 -1.05 -2.86 -0.84
C LYS A 84 -1.94 -1.63 -0.88
N GLU A 85 -1.51 -0.53 -0.26
CA GLU A 85 -2.22 0.75 -0.30
C GLU A 85 -2.27 1.31 -1.73
N ILE A 86 -1.15 1.26 -2.46
CA ILE A 86 -1.11 1.66 -3.88
C ILE A 86 -2.09 0.83 -4.71
N ASP A 87 -2.16 -0.49 -4.50
CA ASP A 87 -3.11 -1.33 -5.23
C ASP A 87 -4.57 -1.01 -4.90
N THR A 88 -4.86 -0.65 -3.65
CA THR A 88 -6.19 -0.18 -3.24
C THR A 88 -6.55 1.13 -3.94
N LEU A 89 -5.62 2.08 -3.97
CA LEU A 89 -5.77 3.36 -4.69
C LEU A 89 -6.00 3.15 -6.19
N ARG A 90 -5.24 2.25 -6.83
CA ARG A 90 -5.43 1.89 -8.26
C ARG A 90 -6.83 1.34 -8.52
N LYS A 91 -7.35 0.49 -7.64
CA LYS A 91 -8.73 -0.02 -7.74
C LYS A 91 -9.76 1.11 -7.60
N GLN A 92 -9.59 1.99 -6.62
CA GLN A 92 -10.46 3.16 -6.45
C GLN A 92 -10.45 4.07 -7.68
N LYS A 93 -9.27 4.38 -8.24
CA LYS A 93 -9.14 5.16 -9.46
C LYS A 93 -9.88 4.53 -10.64
N LYS A 94 -9.78 3.21 -10.80
CA LYS A 94 -10.51 2.46 -11.82
C LYS A 94 -12.02 2.60 -11.65
N ASN A 95 -12.52 2.46 -10.41
CA ASN A 95 -13.94 2.60 -10.11
C ASN A 95 -14.46 4.01 -10.44
N TYR A 96 -13.75 5.07 -10.04
CA TYR A 96 -14.12 6.43 -10.44
C TYR A 96 -14.08 6.64 -11.96
N GLY A 97 -13.19 5.95 -12.67
CA GLY A 97 -13.14 5.99 -14.13
C GLY A 97 -14.36 5.32 -14.78
N LEU A 98 -14.87 4.24 -14.19
CA LEU A 98 -16.11 3.60 -14.64
C LEU A 98 -17.32 4.47 -14.34
N GLU A 99 -17.41 5.01 -13.13
CA GLU A 99 -18.49 5.93 -12.73
C GLU A 99 -18.52 7.17 -13.64
N TYR A 100 -17.36 7.74 -13.97
CA TYR A 100 -17.27 8.85 -14.91
C TYR A 100 -17.86 8.51 -16.29
N LYS A 101 -17.52 7.34 -16.84
CA LYS A 101 -18.05 6.88 -18.13
C LYS A 101 -19.56 6.72 -18.09
N GLN A 102 -20.08 6.08 -17.05
CA GLN A 102 -21.53 5.89 -16.87
C GLN A 102 -22.27 7.22 -16.81
N ILE A 103 -21.75 8.20 -16.06
CA ILE A 103 -22.37 9.53 -15.98
C ILE A 103 -22.29 10.27 -17.33
N ALA A 104 -21.17 10.13 -18.06
CA ALA A 104 -21.04 10.70 -19.40
C ALA A 104 -22.09 10.13 -20.37
N GLU A 105 -22.25 8.80 -20.39
CA GLU A 105 -23.26 8.10 -21.20
C GLU A 105 -24.68 8.51 -20.82
N GLN A 106 -24.98 8.62 -19.52
CA GLN A 106 -26.26 9.12 -19.03
C GLN A 106 -26.54 10.55 -19.51
N LYS A 107 -25.53 11.44 -19.44
CA LYS A 107 -25.64 12.81 -19.92
C LYS A 107 -25.97 12.86 -21.42
N GLU A 108 -25.29 12.06 -22.24
CA GLU A 108 -25.59 11.95 -23.68
C GLU A 108 -26.99 11.37 -23.94
N GLY A 109 -27.44 10.42 -23.11
CA GLY A 109 -28.82 9.92 -23.11
C GLY A 109 -29.83 11.05 -22.87
N PHE A 110 -29.64 11.83 -21.80
CA PHE A 110 -30.52 12.97 -21.49
C PHE A 110 -30.52 14.03 -22.60
N GLU A 111 -29.38 14.26 -23.26
CA GLU A 111 -29.30 15.19 -24.40
C GLU A 111 -30.13 14.73 -25.60
N ARG A 112 -30.10 13.43 -25.92
CA ARG A 112 -30.93 12.84 -26.96
C ARG A 112 -32.41 12.90 -26.62
N ASP A 113 -32.76 12.55 -25.39
CA ASP A 113 -34.15 12.59 -24.92
C ASP A 113 -34.70 14.02 -24.91
N LEU A 114 -33.89 15.00 -24.50
CA LEU A 114 -34.24 16.42 -24.57
C LEU A 114 -34.51 16.88 -26.00
N ALA A 115 -33.64 16.51 -26.94
CA ALA A 115 -33.83 16.85 -28.35
C ALA A 115 -35.16 16.25 -28.87
N ALA A 116 -35.40 14.97 -28.61
CA ALA A 116 -36.64 14.30 -28.99
C ALA A 116 -37.88 14.95 -28.38
N LYS A 117 -37.85 15.28 -27.08
CA LYS A 117 -38.96 15.94 -26.39
C LYS A 117 -39.22 17.35 -26.88
N ARG A 118 -38.17 18.13 -27.19
CA ARG A 118 -38.31 19.46 -27.79
C ARG A 118 -38.93 19.39 -29.17
N THR A 119 -38.52 18.43 -30.01
CA THR A 119 -39.16 18.19 -31.31
C THR A 119 -40.61 17.75 -31.15
N GLN A 120 -40.90 16.86 -30.19
CA GLN A 120 -42.27 16.45 -29.88
C GLN A 120 -43.13 17.67 -29.49
N LYS A 121 -42.63 18.50 -28.57
CA LYS A 121 -43.30 19.74 -28.13
C LYS A 121 -43.59 20.68 -29.31
N GLN A 122 -42.59 20.94 -30.15
CA GLN A 122 -42.75 21.79 -31.34
C GLN A 122 -43.85 21.28 -32.27
N LYS A 123 -43.91 19.96 -32.51
CA LYS A 123 -45.00 19.36 -33.31
C LYS A 123 -46.37 19.58 -32.69
N GLN A 124 -46.49 19.40 -31.37
CA GLN A 124 -47.76 19.62 -30.66
C GLN A 124 -48.18 21.10 -30.63
N GLU A 125 -47.21 22.03 -30.46
CA GLU A 125 -47.46 23.47 -30.51
C GLU A 125 -47.87 23.93 -31.93
N ALA A 126 -47.25 23.36 -32.97
CA ALA A 126 -47.65 23.61 -34.35
C ALA A 126 -49.07 23.11 -34.63
N ARG A 127 -49.40 21.89 -34.20
CA ARG A 127 -50.76 21.32 -34.32
C ARG A 127 -51.80 22.16 -33.59
N LEU A 128 -51.47 22.62 -32.38
CA LEU A 128 -52.34 23.52 -31.63
C LEU A 128 -52.57 24.84 -32.38
N THR A 129 -51.52 25.42 -32.96
CA THR A 129 -51.61 26.65 -33.74
C THR A 129 -52.49 26.47 -34.99
N GLU A 130 -52.38 25.33 -35.68
CA GLU A 130 -53.24 24.98 -36.82
C GLU A 130 -54.71 24.91 -36.41
N LEU A 131 -55.01 24.21 -35.31
CA LEU A 131 -56.37 24.12 -34.78
C LEU A 131 -56.89 25.52 -34.42
N GLN A 132 -56.11 26.32 -33.70
CA GLN A 132 -56.48 27.70 -33.33
C GLN A 132 -56.84 28.58 -34.53
N LYS A 133 -56.15 28.41 -35.67
CA LYS A 133 -56.41 29.16 -36.90
C LYS A 133 -57.70 28.75 -37.62
N LYS A 134 -58.20 27.52 -37.44
CA LYS A 134 -59.42 27.05 -38.12
C LYS A 134 -60.67 27.84 -37.74
N GLY A 135 -60.74 28.35 -36.50
CA GLY A 135 -61.84 29.20 -36.01
C GLY A 135 -63.18 28.47 -35.77
N ILE A 136 -63.53 27.48 -36.60
CA ILE A 136 -64.69 26.59 -36.44
C ILE A 136 -64.16 25.16 -36.28
N TYR A 137 -64.59 24.49 -35.22
CA TYR A 137 -64.12 23.17 -34.83
C TYR A 137 -65.26 22.15 -34.93
N ARG A 138 -64.95 20.93 -35.38
CA ARG A 138 -65.79 19.77 -35.05
C ARG A 138 -65.55 19.38 -33.59
N ASP A 139 -66.52 18.72 -32.95
CA ASP A 139 -66.44 18.37 -31.52
C ASP A 139 -65.11 17.71 -31.14
N GLY A 140 -64.64 16.74 -31.93
CA GLY A 140 -63.34 16.07 -31.69
C GLY A 140 -62.09 16.96 -31.88
N GLU A 141 -62.15 17.99 -32.73
CA GLU A 141 -61.05 18.96 -32.91
C GLU A 141 -60.98 19.96 -31.76
N TYR A 142 -62.12 20.31 -31.17
CA TYR A 142 -62.19 21.15 -29.99
C TYR A 142 -61.62 20.43 -28.75
N GLU A 143 -61.96 19.15 -28.59
CA GLU A 143 -61.39 18.30 -27.54
C GLU A 143 -59.87 18.12 -27.72
N GLU A 144 -59.40 17.86 -28.95
CA GLU A 144 -57.97 17.76 -29.26
C GLU A 144 -57.24 19.05 -28.87
N LYS A 145 -57.75 20.22 -29.29
CA LYS A 145 -57.19 21.53 -28.95
C LYS A 145 -57.06 21.72 -27.43
N ASN A 146 -58.14 21.46 -26.69
CA ASN A 146 -58.15 21.60 -25.22
C ASN A 146 -57.18 20.64 -24.54
N ASN A 147 -57.09 19.40 -25.02
CA ASN A 147 -56.16 18.40 -24.48
C ASN A 147 -54.69 18.79 -24.75
N LEU A 148 -54.40 19.32 -25.95
CA LEU A 148 -53.08 19.84 -26.29
C LEU A 148 -52.67 21.00 -25.38
N GLU A 149 -53.57 21.96 -25.16
CA GLU A 149 -53.33 23.15 -24.32
C GLU A 149 -53.15 22.79 -22.84
N ARG A 150 -54.01 21.94 -22.30
CA ARG A 150 -54.09 21.73 -20.84
C ARG A 150 -53.25 20.58 -20.34
N THR A 151 -52.96 19.59 -21.19
CA THR A 151 -52.36 18.33 -20.73
C THR A 151 -51.07 18.01 -21.48
N VAL A 152 -51.14 17.89 -22.80
CA VAL A 152 -50.02 17.33 -23.59
C VAL A 152 -48.81 18.27 -23.59
N ILE A 153 -48.98 19.54 -23.96
CA ILE A 153 -47.86 20.49 -24.02
C ILE A 153 -47.29 20.78 -22.61
N PRO A 154 -48.10 21.04 -21.57
CA PRO A 154 -47.59 21.17 -20.20
C PRO A 154 -46.87 19.91 -19.71
N GLY A 155 -47.38 18.72 -20.00
CA GLY A 155 -46.74 17.45 -19.65
C GLY A 155 -45.35 17.29 -20.27
N ILE A 156 -45.23 17.55 -21.58
CA ILE A 156 -43.92 17.50 -22.27
C ILE A 156 -42.97 18.56 -21.69
N ARG A 157 -43.46 19.76 -21.34
CA ARG A 157 -42.64 20.80 -20.69
C ARG A 157 -42.07 20.31 -19.35
N GLY A 158 -42.90 19.69 -18.51
CA GLY A 158 -42.45 19.15 -17.22
C GLY A 158 -41.43 18.01 -17.38
N GLU A 159 -41.55 17.18 -18.41
CA GLU A 159 -40.54 16.16 -18.72
C GLU A 159 -39.21 16.79 -19.17
N ILE A 160 -39.25 17.83 -20.02
CA ILE A 160 -38.06 18.59 -20.43
C ILE A 160 -37.34 19.16 -19.20
N GLU A 161 -38.06 19.80 -18.28
CA GLU A 161 -37.46 20.37 -17.07
C GLU A 161 -36.76 19.31 -16.21
N LYS A 162 -37.37 18.14 -16.02
CA LYS A 162 -36.76 17.02 -15.27
C LYS A 162 -35.49 16.50 -15.95
N LEU A 163 -35.50 16.39 -17.28
CA LEU A 163 -34.33 15.96 -18.05
C LEU A 163 -33.21 17.00 -17.99
N GLU A 164 -33.52 18.29 -18.05
CA GLU A 164 -32.54 19.38 -17.90
C GLU A 164 -31.89 19.36 -16.51
N GLN A 165 -32.68 19.16 -15.45
CA GLN A 165 -32.15 19.01 -14.09
C GLN A 165 -31.24 17.78 -13.94
N SER A 166 -31.64 16.65 -14.53
CA SER A 166 -30.85 15.41 -14.51
C SER A 166 -29.53 15.57 -15.25
N LYS A 167 -29.58 16.19 -16.44
CA LYS A 167 -28.40 16.54 -17.23
C LYS A 167 -27.46 17.50 -16.49
N ALA A 168 -28.00 18.52 -15.82
CA ALA A 168 -27.23 19.47 -15.04
C ALA A 168 -26.50 18.77 -13.88
N SER A 169 -27.21 17.89 -13.16
CA SER A 169 -26.65 17.10 -12.07
C SER A 169 -25.52 16.18 -12.54
N ALA A 170 -25.71 15.49 -13.67
CA ALA A 170 -24.65 14.67 -14.28
C ALA A 170 -23.42 15.52 -14.66
N THR A 171 -23.66 16.69 -15.27
CA THR A 171 -22.60 17.63 -15.66
C THR A 171 -21.79 18.14 -14.47
N GLN A 172 -22.43 18.34 -13.31
CA GLN A 172 -21.76 18.79 -12.09
C GLN A 172 -20.90 17.71 -11.42
N LYS A 173 -21.29 16.44 -11.50
CA LYS A 173 -20.54 15.32 -10.87
C LYS A 173 -19.24 14.97 -11.60
N MET A 174 -19.22 15.12 -12.92
CA MET A 174 -18.10 14.70 -13.77
C MET A 174 -16.74 15.38 -13.42
N PRO A 175 -16.66 16.70 -13.18
CA PRO A 175 -15.43 17.36 -12.75
C PRO A 175 -14.88 16.82 -11.42
N ASP A 176 -15.74 16.51 -10.46
CA ASP A 176 -15.31 16.02 -9.15
C ASP A 176 -14.71 14.63 -9.23
N LEU A 177 -15.30 13.74 -10.06
CA LEU A 177 -14.70 12.43 -10.34
C LEU A 177 -13.33 12.55 -11.00
N ARG A 178 -13.17 13.47 -11.96
CA ARG A 178 -11.84 13.74 -12.56
C ARG A 178 -10.84 14.25 -11.53
N ARG A 179 -11.24 15.16 -10.63
CA ARG A 179 -10.39 15.65 -9.54
C ARG A 179 -9.96 14.52 -8.61
N ARG A 180 -10.90 13.68 -8.19
CA ARG A 180 -10.60 12.51 -7.34
C ARG A 180 -9.63 11.54 -7.99
N GLN A 181 -9.74 11.32 -9.31
CA GLN A 181 -8.76 10.50 -10.03
C GLN A 181 -7.36 11.11 -10.05
N ALA A 182 -7.26 12.43 -10.28
CA ALA A 182 -5.98 13.14 -10.27
C ALA A 182 -5.34 13.14 -8.88
N ASP A 183 -6.13 13.34 -7.83
CA ASP A 183 -5.66 13.26 -6.45
C ASP A 183 -5.11 11.87 -6.11
N ILE A 184 -5.82 10.80 -6.51
CA ILE A 184 -5.32 9.44 -6.36
C ILE A 184 -3.99 9.24 -7.09
N ASP A 185 -3.82 9.81 -8.29
CA ASP A 185 -2.55 9.72 -9.01
C ASP A 185 -1.40 10.37 -8.23
N THR A 186 -1.64 11.54 -7.64
CA THR A 186 -0.66 12.20 -6.76
C THR A 186 -0.35 11.35 -5.52
N GLN A 187 -1.36 10.76 -4.89
CA GLN A 187 -1.15 9.87 -3.74
C GLN A 187 -0.33 8.62 -4.11
N ILE A 188 -0.61 8.01 -5.27
CA ILE A 188 0.15 6.86 -5.77
C ILE A 188 1.61 7.25 -6.00
N GLN A 189 1.87 8.40 -6.62
CA GLN A 189 3.24 8.89 -6.85
C GLN A 189 3.99 9.10 -5.53
N ALA A 190 3.37 9.75 -4.55
CA ALA A 190 3.97 9.98 -3.23
C ALA A 190 4.29 8.66 -2.52
N LYS A 191 3.38 7.68 -2.57
CA LYS A 191 3.62 6.35 -1.99
C LYS A 191 4.71 5.58 -2.72
N GLN A 192 4.83 5.72 -4.05
CA GLN A 192 5.91 5.11 -4.81
C GLN A 192 7.27 5.68 -4.41
N THR A 193 7.36 7.00 -4.20
CA THR A 193 8.57 7.63 -3.63
C THR A 193 8.90 7.07 -2.25
N LEU A 194 7.89 6.89 -1.40
CA LEU A 194 8.09 6.30 -0.06
C LEU A 194 8.62 4.87 -0.13
N ILE A 195 8.12 4.04 -1.07
CA ILE A 195 8.64 2.69 -1.31
C ILE A 195 10.13 2.74 -1.69
N ASN A 196 10.52 3.66 -2.58
CA ASN A 196 11.91 3.80 -3.00
C ASN A 196 12.81 4.16 -1.81
N GLN A 197 12.40 5.14 -0.99
CA GLN A 197 13.14 5.54 0.21
C GLN A 197 13.29 4.40 1.23
N LYS A 198 12.21 3.63 1.47
CA LYS A 198 12.26 2.46 2.35
C LYS A 198 13.16 1.36 1.78
N THR A 199 13.14 1.17 0.46
CA THR A 199 13.98 0.21 -0.26
C THR A 199 15.46 0.56 -0.13
N GLU A 200 15.81 1.83 -0.30
CA GLU A 200 17.17 2.34 -0.10
C GLU A 200 17.64 2.14 1.35
N THR A 201 16.77 2.47 2.31
CA THR A 201 17.04 2.26 3.75
C THR A 201 17.31 0.79 4.04
N ARG A 202 16.44 -0.11 3.56
CA ARG A 202 16.60 -1.56 3.70
C ARG A 202 17.93 -2.03 3.09
N ASN A 203 18.28 -1.58 1.89
CA ASN A 203 19.53 -1.98 1.22
C ASN A 203 20.77 -1.50 2.01
N SER A 204 20.72 -0.28 2.57
CA SER A 204 21.78 0.22 3.45
C SER A 204 21.94 -0.64 4.70
N LEU A 205 20.82 -1.04 5.33
CA LEU A 205 20.82 -1.93 6.49
C LEU A 205 21.39 -3.32 6.15
N MET A 206 21.02 -3.88 4.99
CA MET A 206 21.58 -5.15 4.52
C MET A 206 23.10 -5.07 4.30
N GLY A 207 23.60 -3.95 3.77
CA GLY A 207 25.05 -3.72 3.65
C GLY A 207 25.74 -3.74 5.01
N LYS A 208 25.22 -2.96 5.98
CA LYS A 208 25.73 -2.95 7.37
C LYS A 208 25.67 -4.34 8.00
N LEU A 209 24.61 -5.10 7.75
CA LEU A 209 24.45 -6.46 8.26
C LEU A 209 25.54 -7.38 7.70
N GLY A 210 25.85 -7.27 6.41
CA GLY A 210 26.96 -7.98 5.77
C GLY A 210 28.30 -7.68 6.44
N ASP A 211 28.59 -6.40 6.66
CA ASP A 211 29.83 -5.96 7.32
C ASP A 211 29.96 -6.53 8.74
N ARG A 212 28.86 -6.51 9.51
CA ARG A 212 28.85 -7.05 10.90
C ARG A 212 28.98 -8.57 10.94
N ARG A 213 28.37 -9.29 10.00
CA ARG A 213 28.55 -10.74 9.88
C ARG A 213 30.00 -11.10 9.54
N GLU A 214 30.65 -10.31 8.68
CA GLU A 214 32.08 -10.52 8.38
C GLU A 214 32.99 -10.18 9.57
N GLU A 215 32.68 -9.12 10.32
CA GLU A 215 33.37 -8.82 11.59
C GLU A 215 33.25 -9.97 12.59
N LEU A 216 32.03 -10.50 12.77
CA LEU A 216 31.78 -11.65 13.64
C LEU A 216 32.62 -12.86 13.22
N ARG A 217 32.66 -13.17 11.91
CA ARG A 217 33.45 -14.28 11.36
C ARG A 217 34.93 -14.13 11.66
N LYS A 218 35.47 -12.91 11.55
CA LYS A 218 36.88 -12.62 11.89
C LYS A 218 37.17 -12.78 13.37
N LEU A 219 36.29 -12.29 14.24
CA LEU A 219 36.44 -12.44 15.70
C LEU A 219 36.37 -13.90 16.14
N GLN A 220 35.56 -14.74 15.48
CA GLN A 220 35.46 -16.17 15.78
C GLN A 220 36.67 -16.99 15.28
N GLN A 221 37.53 -16.43 14.44
CA GLN A 221 38.73 -17.07 13.92
C GLN A 221 40.02 -16.69 14.66
N GLN A 222 39.94 -15.73 15.60
CA GLN A 222 41.04 -15.30 16.47
C GLN A 222 41.11 -16.18 17.73
#